data_AF-A0A2D7NBS8-F1
#
_entry.id   AF-A0A2D7NBS8-F1
#
_cell.length_a   1.000
_cell.length_b   1.000
_cell.length_c   1.000
_cell.angle_alpha   90.00
_cell.angle_beta   90.00
_cell.angle_gamma   90.00
#
_symmetry.space_group_name_H-M   'P 1'
#
loop_
_entity.id
_entity.type
_entity.pdbx_description
1 polymer ?
#
loop_
_entity_poly.entity_id
_entity_poly.type
_entity_poly.pdbx_seq_one_letter_code
_entity_poly.pdbx_strand_id
1 'polypeptide(L)' 'MKEIKLSVKASKKYSICSCGLSKSLPFCDNEHRDFNKINNTNYKSVKIFPSEDTELKLKSSNWESPVK' A
#
# COMPACT_ATOMS: atom_id res chain seq x y z
N MET A 1 -5.75 7.58 12.90
CA MET A 1 -5.50 6.28 12.25
C MET A 1 -6.60 5.95 11.25
N LYS A 2 -6.37 6.19 9.95
CA LYS A 2 -7.35 5.87 8.90
C LYS A 2 -7.40 4.36 8.62
N GLU A 3 -8.55 3.74 8.89
CA GLU A 3 -8.84 2.35 8.54
C GLU A 3 -9.40 2.29 7.11
N ILE A 4 -8.84 1.43 6.27
CA ILE A 4 -9.32 1.21 4.90
C ILE A 4 -9.80 -0.24 4.79
N LYS A 5 -11.07 -0.41 4.42
CA LYS A 5 -11.67 -1.72 4.12
C LYS A 5 -11.50 -2.00 2.63
N LEU A 6 -10.86 -3.12 2.31
CA LEU A 6 -10.58 -3.54 0.94
C LEU A 6 -11.18 -4.93 0.70
N SER A 7 -12.16 -5.01 -0.20
CA SER A 7 -12.67 -6.28 -0.69
C SER A 7 -11.72 -6.83 -1.76
N VAL A 8 -11.02 -7.92 -1.44
CA VAL A 8 -10.11 -8.59 -2.37
C VAL A 8 -10.76 -9.85 -2.94
N LYS A 9 -10.52 -10.11 -4.23
CA LYS A 9 -11.02 -11.32 -4.89
C LYS A 9 -9.96 -12.42 -4.96
N ALA A 10 -10.41 -13.66 -4.85
CA ALA A 10 -9.61 -14.87 -5.03
C ALA A 10 -8.76 -14.79 -6.29
N SER A 11 -7.52 -15.30 -6.22
CA SER A 11 -6.58 -15.37 -7.35
C SER A 11 -6.19 -14.01 -7.97
N LYS A 12 -6.53 -12.88 -7.34
CA LYS A 12 -6.06 -11.55 -7.77
C LYS A 12 -4.89 -11.08 -6.92
N LYS A 13 -3.92 -10.46 -7.57
CA LYS A 13 -2.76 -9.85 -6.90
C LYS A 13 -3.03 -8.40 -6.59
N TYR A 14 -2.90 -8.03 -5.32
CA TYR A 14 -3.00 -6.64 -4.88
C TYR A 14 -1.64 -6.17 -4.36
N SER A 15 -1.25 -4.96 -4.76
CA SER A 15 -0.02 -4.32 -4.28
C SER A 15 -0.39 -3.16 -3.37
N ILE A 16 -0.03 -3.26 -2.10
CA ILE A 16 -0.36 -2.31 -1.04
C ILE A 16 0.87 -1.46 -0.70
N CYS A 17 0.63 -0.16 -0.53
CA CYS A 17 1.64 0.84 -0.23
C CYS A 17 2.04 0.79 1.25
N SER A 18 3.32 0.62 1.54
CA SER A 18 3.85 0.72 2.91
C SER A 18 4.52 2.07 3.21
N CYS A 19 4.92 2.83 2.19
CA CYS A 19 5.68 4.07 2.33
C CYS A 19 4.83 5.31 2.59
N GLY A 20 3.53 5.30 2.25
CA GLY A 20 2.64 6.45 2.40
C GLY A 20 2.69 7.48 1.26
N LEU A 21 3.60 7.32 0.30
CA LEU A 21 3.83 8.29 -0.78
C LEU A 21 2.92 8.11 -1.99
N SER A 22 2.20 6.99 -2.04
CA SER A 22 1.31 6.68 -3.17
C SER A 22 0.16 7.68 -3.24
N LYS A 23 -0.20 8.09 -4.45
CA LYS A 23 -1.37 8.96 -4.69
C LYS A 23 -2.68 8.17 -4.65
N SER A 24 -2.60 6.85 -4.79
CA SER A 24 -3.74 5.93 -4.82
C SER A 24 -3.78 5.00 -3.60
N LEU A 25 -3.53 5.53 -2.39
CA LEU A 25 -3.63 4.76 -1.15
C LEU A 25 -4.99 4.04 -1.05
N PRO A 26 -5.03 2.76 -0.66
CA PRO A 26 -3.96 1.95 -0.06
C PRO A 26 -3.03 1.25 -1.07
N PHE A 27 -3.27 1.40 -2.38
CA PHE A 27 -2.51 0.71 -3.41
C PHE A 27 -1.15 1.34 -3.65
N CYS A 28 -0.18 0.54 -4.10
CA CYS A 28 1.13 1.01 -4.45
C CYS A 28 1.23 1.35 -5.95
N ASP A 29 1.65 2.57 -6.25
CA ASP A 29 1.87 3.14 -7.59
C ASP A 29 3.35 3.17 -8.02
N ASN A 30 4.25 2.67 -7.17
CA ASN A 30 5.71 2.70 -7.32
C ASN A 30 6.40 4.05 -7.03
N GLU A 31 5.72 5.07 -6.49
CA GLU A 31 6.34 6.35 -6.08
C GLU A 31 7.51 6.13 -5.08
N HIS A 32 7.46 5.04 -4.31
CA HIS A 32 8.55 4.65 -3.42
C HIS A 32 9.88 4.41 -4.13
N ARG A 33 9.90 4.10 -5.43
CA ARG A 33 11.14 3.82 -6.17
C ARG A 33 11.98 5.08 -6.31
N ASP A 34 11.37 6.19 -6.67
CA ASP A 34 12.09 7.45 -6.82
C ASP A 34 12.42 8.05 -5.46
N PHE A 35 11.52 7.93 -4.48
CA PHE A 35 11.84 8.29 -3.09
C PHE A 35 13.02 7.49 -2.53
N ASN A 36 13.09 6.18 -2.79
CA ASN A 36 14.20 5.32 -2.37
C ASN A 36 15.54 5.78 -2.94
N LYS A 37 15.57 6.21 -4.22
CA LYS A 37 16.79 6.74 -4.85
C LYS A 37 17.25 8.05 -4.21
N ILE A 38 16.32 8.95 -3.91
CA ILE A 38 16.64 10.28 -3.38
C ILE A 38 17.03 10.21 -1.91
N ASN A 39 16.31 9.43 -1.11
CA ASN A 39 16.44 9.42 0.35
C ASN A 39 17.24 8.22 0.87
N ASN A 40 17.85 7.42 -0.02
CA ASN A 40 18.57 6.19 0.30
C ASN A 40 17.75 5.24 1.21
N THR A 41 16.46 5.08 0.89
CA THR A 41 15.55 4.18 1.62
C THR A 41 15.28 2.89 0.86
N ASN A 42 14.71 1.88 1.53
CA ASN A 42 14.39 0.57 0.92
C ASN A 42 12.92 0.19 1.12
N TYR A 43 12.01 1.13 0.85
CA TYR A 43 10.59 0.83 0.91
C TYR A 43 10.20 -0.17 -0.18
N LYS A 44 9.38 -1.16 0.20
CA LYS A 44 8.85 -2.19 -0.70
C LYS A 44 7.34 -2.30 -0.52
N SER A 45 6.63 -2.55 -1.61
CA SER A 45 5.20 -2.81 -1.57
C SER A 45 4.88 -4.17 -0.96
N VAL A 46 3.77 -4.23 -0.23
CA VAL A 46 3.23 -5.47 0.32
C VAL A 46 2.34 -6.10 -0.75
N LYS A 47 2.60 -7.36 -1.10
CA LYS A 47 1.80 -8.10 -2.09
C LYS A 47 0.84 -9.03 -1.38
N ILE A 48 -0.43 -8.91 -1.70
CA ILE A 48 -1.50 -9.74 -1.15
C ILE A 48 -1.99 -10.66 -2.26
N PHE A 49 -2.04 -11.95 -1.94
CA PHE A 49 -2.51 -13.03 -2.80
C PHE A 49 -3.57 -13.82 -2.02
N PRO A 50 -4.84 -13.38 -2.05
CA PRO A 50 -5.92 -14.06 -1.36
C PRO A 50 -6.32 -15.32 -2.14
N SER A 51 -6.53 -16.41 -1.40
CA SER A 51 -6.99 -17.69 -1.96
C SER A 51 -8.50 -17.70 -2.22
N GLU A 52 -9.26 -16.88 -1.49
CA GLU A 52 -10.71 -16.75 -1.57
C GLU A 52 -11.15 -15.28 -1.49
N ASP A 53 -12.41 -14.97 -1.79
CA ASP A 53 -12.95 -13.61 -1.69
C ASP A 53 -13.04 -13.21 -0.22
N THR A 54 -12.27 -12.20 0.19
CA THR A 54 -12.16 -11.77 1.60
C THR A 54 -12.14 -10.25 1.71
N GLU A 55 -12.66 -9.73 2.81
CA GLU A 55 -12.50 -8.33 3.18
C GLU A 55 -11.29 -8.15 4.10
N LEU A 56 -10.34 -7.32 3.68
CA LEU A 56 -9.17 -6.97 4.45
C LEU A 56 -9.34 -5.58 5.07
N LYS A 57 -9.10 -5.49 6.37
CA LYS A 57 -8.98 -4.21 7.07
C LYS A 57 -7.50 -3.85 7.12
N LEU A 58 -7.12 -2.86 6.33
CA LEU A 58 -5.75 -2.39 6.24
C LEU A 58 -5.60 -1.11 7.04
N LYS A 59 -4.49 -1.03 7.77
CA LYS A 59 -4.10 0.13 8.57
C LYS A 59 -2.61 0.35 8.41
N SER A 60 -2.22 1.59 8.14
CA SER A 60 -0.83 2.01 8.14
C SER A 60 -0.74 3.39 8.76
N SER A 61 0.24 3.59 9.64
CA SER A 61 0.58 4.91 10.21
C SER A 61 1.02 5.90 9.12
N ASN A 62 1.54 5.39 8.01
CA ASN A 62 2.11 6.22 6.94
C ASN A 62 1.04 6.76 5.98
N TRP A 63 -0.23 6.37 6.14
CA TRP A 63 -1.34 6.82 5.27
C TRP A 63 -2.09 8.04 5.82
N GLU A 64 -1.58 8.65 6.88
CA GLU A 64 -2.23 9.73 7.62
C GLU A 64 -1.84 11.15 7.17
N SER A 65 -1.14 11.31 6.05
CA SER A 65 -0.91 12.67 5.54
C SER A 65 -0.78 12.74 4.02
N PRO A 66 -1.55 13.62 3.37
CA PRO A 66 -1.19 14.10 2.05
C PRO A 66 0.02 15.02 2.26
N VAL A 67 1.17 14.67 1.68
CA VAL A 67 2.36 15.52 1.64
C VAL A 67 3.15 15.57 2.96
N LYS A 68 4.29 14.88 2.99
CA LYS A 68 5.48 15.39 3.67
C LYS A 68 6.43 15.86 2.58
#